data_AF-A0A0G0KJ56-F1
#
_entry.id   AF-A0A0G0KJ56-F1
#
_cell.length_a   1.000
_cell.length_b   1.000
_cell.length_c   1.000
_cell.angle_alpha   90.00
_cell.angle_beta   90.00
_cell.angle_gamma   90.00
#
_symmetry.space_group_name_H-M   'P 1'
#
loop_
_entity.id
_entity.type
_entity.pdbx_description
1 polymer ?
#
loop_
_entity_poly.entity_id
_entity_poly.type
_entity_poly.pdbx_seq_one_letter_code
_entity_poly.pdbx_strand_id
1 'polypeptide(L)'
;VFAFEDVTPGKAEIPFIISTDSVNGSHYLAIQQGHLVFITPSMGGEGSSFYIGRGGDQNLDFNAPSDGNLEFLIGNKPVGVFSKSGLRVHGLVTDDGKLLEAPDYVFESGYNLKSLEQVEQFILENKHLEGLPDASDIQGWANLSLQEREMKLLEKIEELTLYIIDLNKKIQMLQN
;
A
#
# COMPACT_ATOMS: atom_id res chain seq x y z
N VAL A 1 -17.47 16.54 -36.42
CA VAL A 1 -18.95 16.56 -36.54
C VAL A 1 -19.49 15.87 -35.30
N PHE A 2 -20.22 16.59 -34.45
CA PHE A 2 -20.91 15.94 -33.33
C PHE A 2 -22.17 15.27 -33.89
N ALA A 3 -22.25 13.94 -33.81
CA ALA A 3 -23.46 13.22 -34.12
C ALA A 3 -24.19 12.96 -32.80
N PHE A 4 -25.25 13.72 -32.55
CA PHE A 4 -26.23 13.39 -31.53
C PHE A 4 -27.34 12.62 -32.24
N GLU A 5 -27.43 11.30 -32.03
CA GLU A 5 -28.61 10.55 -32.47
C GLU A 5 -29.73 10.73 -31.44
N ASP A 6 -30.95 10.98 -31.94
CA ASP A 6 -32.14 11.26 -31.15
C ASP A 6 -32.47 10.11 -30.18
N VAL A 7 -32.60 10.42 -28.88
CA VAL A 7 -32.90 9.44 -27.84
C VAL A 7 -34.41 9.17 -27.82
N THR A 8 -34.86 8.14 -28.56
CA THR A 8 -36.20 7.57 -28.36
C THR A 8 -36.23 6.66 -27.12
N PRO A 9 -37.15 6.87 -26.15
CA PRO A 9 -37.27 6.00 -24.98
C PRO A 9 -37.59 4.56 -25.39
N GLY A 10 -36.75 3.59 -24.97
CA GLY A 10 -37.02 2.16 -25.15
C GLY A 10 -36.17 1.44 -26.21
N LYS A 11 -35.21 2.10 -26.86
CA LYS A 11 -34.13 1.44 -27.60
C LYS A 11 -32.80 1.69 -26.88
N ALA A 12 -31.95 0.66 -26.88
CA ALA A 12 -30.69 0.57 -26.16
C ALA A 12 -29.96 1.90 -26.01
N GLU A 13 -29.53 2.20 -24.78
CA GLU A 13 -28.70 3.36 -24.43
C GLU A 13 -27.61 3.52 -25.48
N ILE A 14 -27.73 4.53 -26.35
CA ILE A 14 -26.66 4.88 -27.26
C ILE A 14 -25.57 5.45 -26.35
N PRO A 15 -24.38 4.82 -26.27
CA PRO A 15 -23.29 5.39 -25.50
C PRO A 15 -23.01 6.79 -26.06
N PHE A 16 -23.00 7.80 -25.20
CA PHE A 16 -22.46 9.11 -25.59
C PHE A 16 -20.99 8.88 -25.98
N ILE A 17 -20.66 8.94 -27.27
CA ILE A 17 -19.30 8.72 -27.78
C ILE A 17 -18.79 10.02 -28.39
N ILE A 18 -17.73 10.60 -27.82
CA ILE A 18 -16.87 11.54 -28.54
C ILE A 18 -15.68 10.74 -29.06
N SER A 19 -15.51 10.68 -30.38
CA SER A 19 -14.33 10.09 -31.01
C SER A 19 -13.48 11.14 -31.69
N THR A 20 -12.16 10.93 -31.67
CA THR A 20 -11.22 11.69 -32.47
C THR A 20 -10.16 10.76 -33.03
N ASP A 21 -9.87 10.89 -34.32
CA ASP A 21 -8.77 10.17 -34.94
C ASP A 21 -7.48 10.95 -34.74
N SER A 22 -6.41 10.23 -34.40
CA SER A 22 -5.05 10.74 -34.32
C SER A 22 -4.13 9.90 -35.21
N VAL A 23 -2.89 10.36 -35.40
CA VAL A 23 -1.85 9.59 -36.12
C VAL A 23 -1.66 8.18 -35.53
N ASN A 24 -1.96 8.00 -34.24
CA ASN A 24 -1.75 6.75 -33.51
C ASN A 24 -3.04 5.98 -33.22
N GLY A 25 -4.14 6.31 -33.91
CA GLY A 25 -5.43 5.64 -33.80
C GLY A 25 -6.56 6.53 -33.28
N SER A 26 -7.75 5.94 -33.20
CA SER A 26 -8.99 6.58 -32.72
C SER A 26 -9.06 6.58 -31.19
N HIS A 27 -9.27 7.75 -30.61
CA HIS A 27 -9.55 7.95 -29.19
C HIS A 27 -11.05 8.07 -28.99
N TYR A 28 -11.57 7.53 -27.87
CA TYR A 28 -12.98 7.56 -27.53
C TYR A 28 -13.19 8.04 -26.09
N LEU A 29 -14.21 8.88 -25.90
CA LEU A 29 -14.84 9.15 -24.61
C LEU A 29 -16.26 8.63 -24.68
N ALA A 30 -16.55 7.58 -23.92
CA ALA A 30 -17.84 6.87 -23.96
C ALA A 30 -18.51 6.83 -22.58
N ILE A 31 -19.85 6.72 -22.53
CA ILE A 31 -20.53 6.19 -21.35
C ILE A 31 -20.92 4.74 -21.65
N GLN A 32 -20.37 3.78 -20.90
CA GLN A 32 -20.65 2.35 -21.07
C GLN A 32 -21.08 1.76 -19.73
N GLN A 33 -22.26 1.13 -19.69
CA GLN A 33 -22.82 0.53 -18.47
C GLN A 33 -22.86 1.50 -17.27
N GLY A 34 -23.11 2.80 -17.53
CA GLY A 34 -23.12 3.84 -16.50
C GLY A 34 -21.74 4.38 -16.08
N HIS A 35 -20.65 3.89 -16.69
CA HIS A 35 -19.29 4.35 -16.43
C HIS A 35 -18.77 5.26 -17.55
N LEU A 36 -18.07 6.35 -17.19
CA LEU A 36 -17.31 7.16 -18.15
C LEU A 36 -16.01 6.43 -18.51
N VAL A 37 -15.81 6.16 -19.80
CA VAL A 37 -14.67 5.39 -20.32
C VAL A 37 -13.84 6.27 -21.24
N PHE A 38 -12.53 6.33 -20.97
CA PHE A 38 -11.54 6.93 -21.86
C PHE A 38 -10.77 5.79 -22.54
N ILE A 39 -10.85 5.70 -23.86
CA ILE A 39 -10.10 4.73 -24.65
C ILE A 39 -9.15 5.52 -25.51
N THR A 40 -7.88 5.58 -25.11
CA THR A 40 -6.81 6.06 -25.98
C THR A 40 -6.07 4.84 -26.54
N PRO A 41 -5.81 4.77 -27.85
CA PRO A 41 -4.91 3.78 -28.39
C PRO A 41 -3.52 4.04 -27.81
N SER A 42 -2.97 3.02 -27.17
CA SER A 42 -1.61 3.06 -26.65
C SER A 42 -0.64 3.39 -27.79
N MET A 43 0.22 4.40 -27.58
CA MET A 43 1.31 4.70 -28.49
C MET A 43 2.36 3.58 -28.39
N GLY A 44 2.16 2.48 -29.13
CA GLY A 44 3.18 1.44 -29.33
C GLY A 44 3.12 0.20 -28.42
N GLY A 45 1.99 -0.11 -27.77
CA GLY A 45 1.83 -1.35 -26.98
C GLY A 45 0.36 -1.74 -26.74
N GLU A 46 0.09 -2.95 -26.28
CA GLU A 46 -1.26 -3.40 -25.92
C GLU A 46 -1.65 -2.80 -24.55
N GLY A 47 -2.56 -1.83 -24.50
CA GLY A 47 -3.02 -1.24 -23.24
C GLY A 47 -3.95 -0.03 -23.43
N SER A 48 -4.63 0.35 -22.36
CA SER A 48 -5.44 1.58 -22.28
C SER A 48 -4.79 2.54 -21.28
N SER A 49 -4.78 3.83 -21.59
CA SER A 49 -4.28 4.84 -20.65
C SER A 49 -5.24 6.01 -20.49
N PHE A 50 -5.21 6.60 -19.30
CA PHE A 50 -5.76 7.93 -19.06
C PHE A 50 -4.60 8.88 -18.79
N TYR A 51 -4.55 9.97 -19.53
CA TYR A 51 -3.42 10.89 -19.60
C TYR A 51 -3.89 12.32 -19.30
N ILE A 52 -3.29 12.96 -18.29
CA ILE A 52 -3.45 14.39 -18.04
C ILE A 52 -2.04 15.01 -18.05
N GLY A 53 -1.73 15.84 -19.04
CA GLY A 53 -0.40 16.44 -19.11
C GLY A 53 -0.18 17.37 -20.29
N ARG A 54 0.96 18.07 -20.27
CA ARG A 54 1.41 18.98 -21.34
C ARG A 54 2.51 18.36 -22.20
N GLY A 55 2.84 17.09 -21.99
CA GLY A 55 3.99 16.39 -22.58
C GLY A 55 5.23 16.43 -21.68
N GLY A 56 6.16 15.51 -21.91
CA GLY A 56 7.39 15.38 -21.12
C GLY A 56 7.15 14.86 -19.70
N ASP A 57 7.90 15.35 -18.72
CA ASP A 57 7.86 14.88 -17.32
C ASP A 57 6.72 15.49 -16.48
N GLN A 58 5.76 16.18 -17.11
CA GLN A 58 4.69 16.94 -16.43
C GLN A 58 3.31 16.29 -16.59
N ASN A 59 3.28 14.96 -16.67
CA ASN A 59 2.05 14.22 -16.94
C ASN A 59 1.69 13.33 -15.75
N LEU A 60 0.39 13.17 -15.54
CA LEU A 60 -0.19 12.15 -14.67
C LEU A 60 -0.84 11.10 -15.58
N ASP A 61 -0.33 9.87 -15.50
CA ASP A 61 -0.76 8.78 -16.37
C ASP A 61 -1.25 7.60 -15.54
N PHE A 62 -2.41 7.07 -15.91
CA PHE A 62 -2.94 5.80 -15.42
C PHE A 62 -2.86 4.83 -16.59
N ASN A 63 -1.95 3.87 -16.52
CA ASN A 63 -1.70 2.92 -17.59
C ASN A 63 -2.20 1.53 -17.17
N ALA A 64 -3.03 0.91 -18.00
CA ALA A 64 -3.51 -0.46 -17.84
C ALA A 64 -2.90 -1.33 -18.96
N PRO A 65 -1.66 -1.80 -18.81
CA PRO A 65 -1.04 -2.70 -19.76
C PRO A 65 -1.79 -4.05 -19.84
N SER A 66 -1.54 -4.82 -20.91
CA SER A 66 -2.18 -6.12 -21.13
C SER A 66 -1.81 -7.21 -20.10
N ASP A 67 -0.87 -6.94 -19.20
CA ASP A 67 -0.46 -7.84 -18.11
C ASP A 67 -1.45 -7.88 -16.92
N GLY A 68 -2.49 -7.04 -16.96
CA GLY A 68 -3.53 -6.96 -15.93
C GLY A 68 -3.17 -6.13 -14.70
N ASN A 69 -2.07 -5.36 -14.75
CA ASN A 69 -1.72 -4.38 -13.74
C ASN A 69 -2.35 -3.01 -14.05
N LEU A 70 -2.40 -2.16 -13.03
CA LEU A 70 -2.69 -0.73 -13.16
C LEU A 70 -1.49 0.06 -12.62
N GLU A 71 -0.85 0.82 -13.51
CA GLU A 71 0.30 1.64 -13.21
C GLU A 71 -0.11 3.11 -13.07
N PHE A 72 0.46 3.77 -12.07
CA PHE A 72 0.34 5.19 -11.81
C PHE A 72 1.69 5.80 -12.10
N LEU A 73 1.75 6.71 -13.08
CA LEU A 73 2.98 7.36 -13.48
C LEU A 73 2.89 8.87 -13.28
N ILE A 74 4.00 9.46 -12.88
CA ILE A 74 4.21 10.92 -12.87
C ILE A 74 5.43 11.19 -13.74
N GLY A 75 5.23 11.93 -14.83
CA GLY A 75 6.28 12.23 -15.79
C GLY A 75 6.92 10.99 -16.41
N ASN A 76 6.09 10.04 -16.87
CA ASN A 76 6.51 8.73 -17.39
C ASN A 76 7.30 7.85 -16.40
N LYS A 77 7.34 8.19 -15.11
CA LYS A 77 7.97 7.37 -14.06
C LYS A 77 6.89 6.69 -13.22
N PRO A 78 6.86 5.35 -13.14
CA PRO A 78 5.96 4.66 -12.23
C PRO A 78 6.21 5.12 -10.79
N VAL A 79 5.14 5.52 -10.11
CA VAL A 79 5.12 5.82 -8.66
C VAL A 79 4.33 4.77 -7.88
N GLY A 80 3.40 4.06 -8.54
CA GLY A 80 2.64 2.96 -7.95
C GLY A 80 2.16 1.96 -8.99
N VAL A 81 2.13 0.68 -8.62
CA VAL A 81 1.59 -0.41 -9.45
C VAL A 81 0.65 -1.25 -8.61
N PHE A 82 -0.61 -1.30 -9.02
CA PHE A 82 -1.62 -2.19 -8.45
C PHE A 82 -1.71 -3.46 -9.30
N SER A 83 -1.60 -4.60 -8.64
CA SER A 83 -1.72 -5.91 -9.25
C SER A 83 -2.66 -6.79 -8.43
N LYS A 84 -2.95 -7.99 -8.93
CA LYS A 84 -3.66 -9.02 -8.15
C LYS A 84 -2.89 -9.44 -6.89
N SER A 85 -1.59 -9.19 -6.82
CA SER A 85 -0.75 -9.51 -5.65
C SER A 85 -0.58 -8.35 -4.68
N GLY A 86 -1.13 -7.17 -4.96
CA GLY A 86 -1.15 -6.02 -4.04
C GLY A 86 -0.66 -4.72 -4.68
N LEU A 87 -0.15 -3.81 -3.83
CA LEU A 87 0.39 -2.51 -4.22
C LEU A 87 1.91 -2.51 -4.13
N ARG A 88 2.59 -2.19 -5.24
CA ARG A 88 4.01 -1.86 -5.27
C ARG A 88 4.15 -0.34 -5.35
N VAL A 89 4.86 0.26 -4.39
CA VAL A 89 5.17 1.70 -4.40
C VAL A 89 6.60 1.91 -4.87
N HIS A 90 6.80 2.85 -5.79
CA HIS A 90 8.12 3.26 -6.25
C HIS A 90 8.49 4.59 -5.56
N GLY A 91 9.44 4.55 -4.64
CA GLY A 91 9.93 5.73 -3.93
C GLY A 91 9.63 5.70 -2.43
N LEU A 92 9.58 6.89 -1.83
CA LEU A 92 9.35 7.07 -0.39
C LEU A 92 7.86 6.95 -0.06
N VAL A 93 7.54 6.11 0.91
CA VAL A 93 6.23 6.10 1.59
C VAL A 93 6.40 6.94 2.85
N THR A 94 5.76 8.10 2.92
CA THR A 94 5.73 8.93 4.11
C THR A 94 4.43 8.72 4.87
N ASP A 95 4.54 8.43 6.16
CA ASP A 95 3.45 8.60 7.11
C ASP A 95 3.47 10.05 7.67
N ASP A 96 2.30 10.60 8.04
CA ASP A 96 2.24 11.93 8.64
C ASP A 96 2.73 11.97 10.10
N GLY A 97 3.10 10.80 10.65
CA GLY A 97 3.72 10.60 11.95
C GLY A 97 2.80 10.96 13.11
N LYS A 98 1.51 11.17 12.86
CA LYS A 98 0.55 11.63 13.88
C LYS A 98 -0.10 10.52 14.68
N LEU A 99 0.02 9.27 14.24
CA LEU A 99 -0.85 8.21 14.72
C LEU A 99 -0.23 7.30 15.78
N LEU A 100 1.09 7.31 15.99
CA LEU A 100 1.73 6.45 17.00
C LEU A 100 2.98 7.08 17.61
N GLU A 101 3.10 6.94 18.93
CA GLU A 101 4.29 7.34 19.70
C GLU A 101 5.34 6.22 19.64
N ALA A 102 6.62 6.60 19.53
CA ALA A 102 7.71 5.64 19.66
C ALA A 102 7.67 4.99 21.05
N PRO A 103 7.98 3.70 21.19
CA PRO A 103 7.80 2.97 22.43
C PRO A 103 8.88 3.25 23.50
N ASP A 104 9.50 4.43 23.48
CA ASP A 104 10.53 4.88 24.43
C ASP A 104 10.09 4.73 25.90
N TYR A 105 8.78 4.65 26.15
CA TYR A 105 8.20 4.31 27.45
C TYR A 105 8.75 3.00 28.03
N VAL A 106 9.27 2.08 27.22
CA VAL A 106 9.93 0.84 27.66
C VAL A 106 11.13 1.13 28.57
N PHE A 107 11.79 2.28 28.37
CA PHE A 107 12.94 2.71 29.17
C PHE A 107 12.56 3.50 30.43
N GLU A 108 11.28 3.81 30.63
CA GLU A 108 10.83 4.53 31.81
C GLU A 108 10.82 3.64 33.06
N SER A 109 11.11 4.24 34.22
CA SER A 109 11.19 3.52 35.50
C SER A 109 9.90 2.79 35.94
N GLY A 110 8.76 3.19 35.38
CA GLY A 110 7.45 2.57 35.66
C GLY A 110 7.09 1.42 34.71
N TYR A 111 7.90 1.16 33.69
CA TYR A 111 7.63 0.11 32.72
C TYR A 111 7.79 -1.28 33.34
N ASN A 112 6.74 -2.09 33.25
CA ASN A 112 6.73 -3.44 33.80
C ASN A 112 7.36 -4.43 32.81
N LEU A 113 8.69 -4.42 32.72
CA LEU A 113 9.43 -5.40 31.94
C LEU A 113 9.26 -6.80 32.56
N LYS A 114 8.60 -7.71 31.84
CA LYS A 114 8.44 -9.11 32.27
C LYS A 114 9.78 -9.79 32.47
N SER A 115 9.87 -10.77 33.36
CA SER A 115 11.09 -11.59 33.44
C SER A 115 11.20 -12.52 32.23
N LEU A 116 12.42 -12.97 31.88
CA LEU A 116 12.61 -13.91 30.77
C LEU A 116 11.88 -15.24 31.02
N GLU A 117 11.73 -15.66 32.27
CA GLU A 117 10.95 -16.85 32.63
C GLU A 117 9.46 -16.65 32.33
N GLN A 118 8.90 -15.47 32.61
CA GLN A 118 7.51 -15.15 32.28
C GLN A 118 7.30 -15.09 30.75
N VAL A 119 8.26 -14.52 30.01
CA VAL A 119 8.23 -14.48 28.55
C VAL A 119 8.32 -15.90 27.98
N GLU A 120 9.21 -16.74 28.49
CA GLU A 120 9.35 -18.14 28.09
C GLU A 120 8.05 -18.92 28.31
N GLN A 121 7.43 -18.81 29.50
CA GLN A 121 6.15 -19.46 29.78
C GLN A 121 5.07 -19.01 28.78
N PHE A 122 4.96 -17.69 28.53
CA PHE A 122 4.01 -17.18 27.55
C PHE A 122 4.23 -17.76 26.15
N ILE A 123 5.48 -17.81 25.67
CA ILE A 123 5.82 -18.36 24.35
C ILE A 123 5.52 -19.86 24.29
N LEU A 124 5.80 -20.61 25.36
CA LEU A 124 5.53 -22.05 25.40
C LEU A 124 4.03 -22.35 25.29
N GLU A 125 3.20 -21.57 25.98
CA GLU A 125 1.74 -21.68 25.99
C GLU A 125 1.10 -21.16 24.69
N ASN A 126 1.53 -20.02 24.17
CA ASN A 126 0.83 -19.27 23.13
C ASN A 126 1.49 -19.32 21.74
N LYS A 127 2.76 -19.73 21.65
CA LYS A 127 3.54 -19.82 20.39
C LYS A 127 3.77 -18.49 19.65
N HIS A 128 3.52 -17.36 20.29
CA HIS A 128 3.86 -16.01 19.81
C HIS A 128 4.31 -15.12 20.99
N LEU A 129 4.78 -13.90 20.68
CA LEU A 129 5.15 -12.91 21.69
C LEU A 129 3.91 -12.14 22.15
N GLU A 130 3.86 -11.81 23.44
CA GLU A 130 2.78 -11.01 23.98
C GLU A 130 2.70 -9.63 23.30
N GLY A 131 1.47 -9.14 23.13
CA GLY A 131 1.20 -7.88 22.45
C GLY A 131 1.20 -8.00 20.92
N LEU A 132 1.56 -9.15 20.35
CA LEU A 132 1.44 -9.46 18.93
C LEU A 132 0.36 -10.54 18.71
N PRO A 133 -0.42 -10.48 17.61
CA PRO A 133 -1.35 -11.54 17.26
C PRO A 133 -0.61 -12.86 16.95
N ASP A 134 -1.30 -13.98 17.16
CA ASP A 134 -0.80 -15.27 16.71
C ASP A 134 -0.62 -15.29 15.18
N ALA A 135 0.33 -16.08 14.67
CA ALA A 135 0.57 -16.17 13.22
C ALA A 135 -0.66 -16.66 12.44
N SER A 136 -1.53 -17.47 13.06
CA SER A 136 -2.79 -17.92 12.47
C SER A 136 -3.94 -16.89 12.60
N ASP A 137 -3.79 -15.86 13.43
CA ASP A 137 -4.79 -14.81 13.61
C ASP A 137 -4.68 -13.72 12.52
N ILE A 138 -5.07 -14.09 11.31
CA ILE A 138 -5.06 -13.20 10.14
C ILE A 138 -5.88 -11.92 10.40
N GLN A 139 -6.96 -12.01 11.17
CA GLN A 139 -7.81 -10.85 11.48
C GLN A 139 -7.12 -9.89 12.45
N GLY A 140 -6.49 -10.41 13.50
CA GLY A 140 -5.67 -9.61 14.41
C GLY A 140 -4.54 -8.89 13.66
N TRP A 141 -3.86 -9.59 12.75
CA TRP A 141 -2.85 -8.96 11.90
C TRP A 141 -3.44 -7.92 10.95
N ALA A 142 -4.57 -8.19 10.30
CA ALA A 142 -5.21 -7.27 9.35
C ALA A 142 -5.68 -5.96 10.01
N ASN A 143 -6.08 -6.02 11.28
CA ASN A 143 -6.50 -4.85 12.04
C ASN A 143 -5.34 -3.94 12.46
N LEU A 144 -4.10 -4.44 12.46
CA LEU A 144 -2.93 -3.61 12.72
C LEU A 144 -2.50 -2.85 11.45
N SER A 145 -2.39 -1.54 11.54
CA SER A 145 -1.78 -0.70 10.52
C SER A 145 -0.30 -1.07 10.31
N LEU A 146 0.29 -0.66 9.19
CA LEU A 146 1.72 -0.88 8.96
C LEU A 146 2.57 -0.25 10.07
N GLN A 147 2.23 0.98 10.47
CA GLN A 147 2.95 1.69 11.53
C GLN A 147 2.75 1.01 12.89
N GLU A 148 1.56 0.49 13.20
CA GLU A 148 1.31 -0.21 14.47
C GLU A 148 2.16 -1.48 14.59
N ARG A 149 2.34 -2.20 13.49
CA ARG A 149 3.22 -3.38 13.45
C ARG A 149 4.68 -2.97 13.64
N GLU A 150 5.11 -1.88 13.02
CA GLU A 150 6.47 -1.35 13.19
C GLU A 150 6.74 -0.88 14.62
N MET A 151 5.81 -0.16 15.26
CA MET A 151 5.96 0.29 16.64
C MET A 151 5.96 -0.88 17.64
N LYS A 152 5.10 -1.89 17.45
CA LYS A 152 5.15 -3.11 18.27
C LYS A 152 6.46 -3.88 18.09
N LEU A 153 7.02 -3.90 16.88
CA LEU A 153 8.33 -4.52 16.66
C LEU A 153 9.44 -3.74 17.37
N LEU A 154 9.41 -2.41 17.30
CA LEU A 154 10.36 -1.54 17.99
C LEU A 154 10.28 -1.74 19.51
N GLU A 155 9.07 -1.80 20.08
CA GLU A 155 8.84 -2.10 21.51
C GLU A 155 9.55 -3.39 21.93
N LYS A 156 9.45 -4.46 21.12
CA LYS A 156 10.13 -5.73 21.40
C LYS A 156 11.65 -5.64 21.25
N ILE A 157 12.16 -4.81 20.35
CA ILE A 157 13.61 -4.55 20.24
C ILE A 157 14.12 -3.82 21.49
N GLU A 158 13.35 -2.89 22.04
CA GLU A 158 13.71 -2.15 23.25
C GLU A 158 13.67 -3.06 24.49
N GLU A 159 12.65 -3.90 24.64
CA GLU A 159 12.59 -4.95 25.67
C GLU A 159 13.81 -5.89 25.57
N LEU A 160 14.12 -6.39 24.36
CA LEU A 160 15.30 -7.22 24.11
C LEU A 160 16.60 -6.52 24.49
N THR A 161 16.70 -5.21 24.21
CA THR A 161 17.87 -4.41 24.58
C THR A 161 18.05 -4.36 26.10
N LEU A 162 16.98 -4.19 26.87
CA LEU A 162 17.03 -4.25 28.33
C LEU A 162 17.47 -5.62 28.84
N TYR A 163 16.96 -6.72 28.28
CA TYR A 163 17.39 -8.07 28.63
C TYR A 163 18.88 -8.29 28.33
N ILE A 164 19.38 -7.82 27.19
CA ILE A 164 20.80 -7.94 26.83
C ILE A 164 21.69 -7.16 27.79
N ILE A 165 21.27 -5.95 28.19
CA ILE A 165 22.01 -5.14 29.18
C ILE A 165 22.08 -5.87 30.53
N ASP A 166 20.96 -6.44 30.99
CA ASP A 166 20.92 -7.23 32.23
C ASP A 166 21.81 -8.48 32.16
N LEU A 167 21.74 -9.23 31.05
CA LEU A 167 22.60 -10.39 30.81
C LEU A 167 24.07 -10.00 30.82
N ASN A 168 24.46 -8.90 30.18
CA ASN A 168 25.84 -8.42 30.17
C ASN A 168 26.33 -8.07 31.59
N LYS A 169 25.49 -7.42 32.41
CA LYS A 169 25.81 -7.14 33.82
C LYS A 169 26.04 -8.43 34.61
N LYS A 170 25.18 -9.43 34.45
CA LYS A 170 25.32 -10.75 35.10
C LYS A 170 26.61 -11.45 34.68
N ILE A 171 26.94 -11.43 33.38
CA ILE A 171 28.20 -12.00 32.87
C ILE A 171 29.41 -11.33 33.50
N GLN A 172 29.43 -10.00 33.58
CA GLN A 172 30.53 -9.26 34.21
C GLN A 172 30.68 -9.59 35.70
N MET A 173 29.58 -9.82 36.42
CA MET A 173 29.62 -10.25 37.82
C MET A 173 30.18 -11.66 38.00
N LEU A 174 29.97 -12.56 37.03
CA LEU A 174 30.50 -13.93 37.05
C LEU A 174 31.97 -14.03 36.63
N GLN A 175 32.50 -12.99 35.97
CA GLN A 175 33.89 -12.93 35.49
C GLN A 175 34.87 -12.29 36.50
N ASN A 176 34.36 -11.67 37.57
CA ASN A 176 35.14 -11.09 38.66
C ASN A 176 35.20 -12.04 39.87
#